data_AF-A0A7J7RBV5-F1
#
_entry.id   AF-A0A7J7RBV5-F1
#
_cell.length_a   1.000
_cell.length_b   1.000
_cell.length_c   1.000
_cell.angle_alpha   90.00
_cell.angle_beta   90.00
_cell.angle_gamma   90.00
#
_symmetry.space_group_name_H-M   'P 1'
#
loop_
_entity.id
_entity.type
_entity.pdbx_description
1 polymer ?
#
loop_
_entity_poly.entity_id
_entity_poly.type
_entity_poly.pdbx_seq_one_letter_code
_entity_poly.pdbx_strand_id
1 'polypeptide(L)'
;MEDEQPDSLEGWVPVREDLFAEPERHQLRFLVAWNDKEGKFAVTCHDRTAQRRRRRREGSRQGSPPEPEPEPEPEPAPPPSWAGLLSAAGLQGAHRQLAALWPPLERCFPPLPPELEAGGGGAWGLWALVWPARASPGEAALQELCVRLERYLGQAADGCGAAAVRDALLPADGGAPDCESPRAFRERALRARWAEAGARLQQILQGHEKASTMVALMEVYREEDEVYQELVTMATMFFQYLLQPFRDMREVATS
;
A
#
# COMPACT_ATOMS: atom_id res chain seq x y z
N MET A 1 -4.54 57.28 16.18
CA MET A 1 -3.89 56.00 15.83
C MET A 1 -4.42 55.05 16.87
N GLU A 2 -5.43 54.28 16.50
CA GLU A 2 -5.99 53.25 17.36
C GLU A 2 -5.04 52.07 17.26
N ASP A 3 -4.39 51.74 18.37
CA ASP A 3 -3.46 50.62 18.43
C ASP A 3 -4.26 49.33 18.25
N GLU A 4 -4.10 48.66 17.10
CA GLU A 4 -4.70 47.34 16.85
C GLU A 4 -4.19 46.36 17.90
N GLN A 5 -5.13 45.88 18.73
CA GLN A 5 -4.88 44.89 19.77
C GLN A 5 -4.31 43.61 19.11
N PRO A 6 -3.06 43.22 19.39
CA PRO A 6 -2.38 42.14 18.68
C PRO A 6 -3.02 40.75 18.89
N ASP A 7 -3.92 40.63 19.88
CA ASP A 7 -4.63 39.42 20.25
C ASP A 7 -6.10 39.40 19.76
N SER A 8 -6.50 40.28 18.84
CA SER A 8 -7.86 40.25 18.30
C SER A 8 -8.11 38.98 17.47
N LEU A 9 -9.15 38.23 17.85
CA LEU A 9 -9.63 37.06 17.12
C LEU A 9 -10.62 37.42 15.99
N GLU A 10 -10.87 38.71 15.77
CA GLU A 10 -11.73 39.21 14.70
C GLU A 10 -11.04 39.05 13.34
N GLY A 11 -11.52 38.12 12.52
CA GLY A 11 -10.97 37.82 11.18
C GLY A 11 -10.30 36.45 11.04
N TRP A 12 -10.23 35.66 12.10
CA TRP A 12 -9.75 34.28 12.01
C TRP A 12 -10.78 33.40 11.31
N VAL A 13 -10.43 32.90 10.13
CA VAL A 13 -11.21 31.90 9.39
C VAL A 13 -10.48 30.55 9.52
N PRO A 14 -11.14 29.48 9.96
CA PRO A 14 -10.51 28.17 10.01
C PRO A 14 -10.17 27.72 8.58
N VAL A 15 -8.89 27.41 8.34
CA VAL A 15 -8.40 26.92 7.03
C VAL A 15 -9.01 25.56 6.67
N ARG A 16 -9.59 24.85 7.65
CA ARG A 16 -10.36 23.63 7.45
C ARG A 16 -11.68 23.73 8.21
N GLU A 17 -12.78 23.65 7.48
CA GLU A 17 -14.14 23.82 7.97
C GLU A 17 -14.53 22.81 9.08
N ASP A 18 -13.85 21.66 9.14
CA ASP A 18 -14.16 20.56 10.07
C ASP A 18 -13.17 20.40 11.23
N LEU A 19 -12.27 21.36 11.49
CA LEU A 19 -11.25 21.25 12.56
C LEU A 19 -11.84 20.99 13.96
N PHE A 20 -13.10 21.39 14.18
CA PHE A 20 -13.82 21.26 15.45
C PHE A 20 -15.07 20.38 15.34
N ALA A 21 -15.27 19.67 14.23
CA ALA A 21 -16.34 18.68 14.15
C ALA A 21 -16.05 17.58 15.19
N GLU A 22 -17.03 17.27 16.05
CA GLU A 22 -16.89 16.17 16.99
C GLU A 22 -16.50 14.91 16.20
N PRO A 23 -15.41 14.20 16.59
CA PRO A 23 -14.99 13.01 15.87
C PRO A 23 -16.14 12.02 15.88
N GLU A 24 -16.71 11.75 14.71
CA GLU A 24 -17.84 10.85 14.58
C GLU A 24 -17.45 9.49 15.20
N ARG A 25 -18.23 9.03 16.18
CA ARG A 25 -17.99 7.74 16.80
C ARG A 25 -18.40 6.63 15.83
N HIS A 26 -17.43 6.12 15.09
CA HIS A 26 -17.61 4.98 14.20
C HIS A 26 -17.90 3.71 15.01
N GLN A 27 -18.97 3.01 14.67
CA GLN A 27 -19.29 1.71 15.27
C GLN A 27 -18.54 0.62 14.51
N LEU A 28 -17.29 0.41 14.91
CA LEU A 28 -16.43 -0.62 14.33
C LEU A 28 -16.74 -2.00 14.91
N ARG A 29 -16.83 -3.00 14.03
CA ARG A 29 -16.89 -4.41 14.42
C ARG A 29 -15.69 -5.14 13.85
N PHE A 30 -14.85 -5.65 14.73
CA PHE A 30 -13.69 -6.47 14.41
C PHE A 30 -14.05 -7.95 14.39
N LEU A 31 -13.45 -8.69 13.45
CA LEU A 31 -13.42 -10.14 13.43
C LEU A 31 -11.96 -10.56 13.20
N VAL A 32 -11.45 -11.45 14.03
CA VAL A 32 -10.09 -11.95 13.94
C VAL A 32 -10.15 -13.47 13.79
N ALA A 33 -9.47 -13.99 12.77
CA ALA A 33 -9.33 -15.43 12.55
C ALA A 33 -7.87 -15.78 12.33
N TRP A 34 -7.48 -17.00 12.69
CA TRP A 34 -6.15 -17.50 12.36
C TRP A 34 -6.14 -18.14 10.98
N ASN A 35 -5.09 -17.87 10.21
CA ASN A 35 -4.84 -18.50 8.92
C ASN A 35 -3.64 -19.46 9.05
N ASP A 36 -3.92 -20.76 9.09
CA ASP A 36 -2.90 -21.81 9.23
C ASP A 36 -1.91 -21.86 8.07
N LYS A 37 -2.33 -21.48 6.85
CA LYS A 37 -1.46 -21.52 5.66
C LYS A 37 -0.37 -20.45 5.69
N GLU A 38 -0.72 -19.28 6.22
CA GLU A 38 0.15 -18.09 6.25
C GLU A 38 0.83 -17.89 7.61
N GLY A 39 0.37 -18.60 8.66
CA GLY A 39 0.84 -18.39 10.03
C GLY A 39 0.54 -16.97 10.55
N LYS A 40 -0.61 -16.40 10.17
CA LYS A 40 -0.99 -15.00 10.44
C LYS A 40 -2.43 -14.87 10.90
N PHE A 41 -2.73 -13.77 11.57
CA PHE A 41 -4.09 -13.37 11.94
C PHE A 41 -4.74 -12.59 10.78
N ALA A 42 -5.85 -13.10 10.26
CA ALA A 42 -6.75 -12.35 9.41
C ALA A 42 -7.62 -11.44 10.27
N VAL A 43 -7.39 -10.14 10.19
CA VAL A 43 -8.19 -9.12 10.87
C VAL A 43 -9.08 -8.46 9.84
N THR A 44 -10.39 -8.51 10.08
CA THR A 44 -11.38 -7.78 9.30
C THR A 44 -12.12 -6.81 10.20
N CYS A 45 -12.47 -5.65 9.67
CA CYS A 45 -13.25 -4.67 10.40
C CYS A 45 -14.31 -4.07 9.49
N HIS A 46 -15.50 -3.93 10.05
CA HIS A 46 -16.66 -3.37 9.40
C HIS A 46 -17.09 -2.10 10.12
N ASP A 47 -17.18 -0.99 9.37
CA ASP A 47 -17.75 0.24 9.89
C ASP A 47 -19.27 0.26 9.65
N ARG A 48 -20.03 0.03 10.71
CA ARG A 48 -21.50 0.02 10.64
C ARG A 48 -22.08 1.42 10.38
N THR A 49 -21.41 2.50 10.78
CA THR A 49 -21.91 3.86 10.50
C THR A 49 -21.74 4.19 9.02
N ALA A 50 -20.58 3.87 8.44
CA ALA A 50 -20.34 4.00 7.00
C ALA A 50 -21.30 3.12 6.16
N GLN A 51 -21.53 1.86 6.56
CA GLN A 51 -22.47 0.97 5.87
C GLN A 51 -23.91 1.50 5.89
N ARG A 52 -24.38 2.03 7.01
CA ARG A 52 -25.72 2.63 7.13
C ARG A 52 -25.86 3.90 6.27
N ARG A 53 -24.85 4.76 6.26
CA ARG A 53 -24.82 5.97 5.41
C ARG A 53 -24.88 5.59 3.93
N ARG A 54 -24.07 4.61 3.52
CA ARG A 54 -24.08 4.10 2.15
C ARG A 54 -25.46 3.57 1.75
N ARG A 55 -26.08 2.74 2.58
CA ARG A 55 -27.45 2.25 2.34
C ARG A 55 -28.48 3.38 2.26
N ARG A 56 -28.37 4.43 3.08
CA ARG A 56 -29.24 5.62 2.99
C ARG A 56 -29.03 6.37 1.68
N ARG A 57 -27.78 6.60 1.28
CA ARG A 57 -27.44 7.26 0.00
C ARG A 57 -27.93 6.45 -1.21
N GLU A 58 -27.74 5.14 -1.20
CA GLU A 58 -28.22 4.23 -2.24
C GLU A 58 -29.76 4.17 -2.29
N GLY A 59 -30.44 4.18 -1.13
CA GLY A 59 -31.90 4.26 -1.06
C GLY A 59 -32.46 5.60 -1.55
N SER A 60 -31.77 6.72 -1.29
CA SER A 60 -32.14 8.04 -1.84
C SER A 60 -31.92 8.16 -3.35
N ARG A 61 -30.94 7.44 -3.91
CA ARG A 61 -30.72 7.39 -5.37
C ARG A 61 -31.81 6.61 -6.12
N GLN A 62 -32.58 5.76 -5.42
CA GLN A 62 -33.61 4.92 -6.03
C GLN A 62 -34.98 5.61 -6.13
N GLY A 63 -35.10 6.86 -5.63
CA GLY A 63 -36.34 7.64 -5.62
C GLY A 63 -36.32 8.97 -6.37
N SER A 64 -35.22 9.31 -7.07
CA SER A 64 -35.09 10.57 -7.82
C SER A 64 -34.89 10.30 -9.33
N PRO A 65 -35.49 11.09 -10.24
CA PRO A 65 -35.21 10.99 -11.67
C PRO A 65 -33.77 11.42 -11.98
N PRO A 66 -33.20 11.00 -13.14
CA PRO A 66 -31.83 11.31 -13.50
C PRO A 66 -31.70 12.79 -13.89
N GLU A 67 -31.00 13.58 -13.08
CA GLU A 67 -30.46 14.88 -13.50
C GLU A 67 -29.04 14.70 -14.09
N PRO A 68 -28.63 15.58 -15.03
CA PRO A 68 -27.43 15.39 -15.83
C PRO A 68 -26.14 15.94 -15.17
N GLU A 69 -25.07 15.17 -15.42
CA GLU A 69 -23.63 15.50 -15.43
C GLU A 69 -22.86 15.76 -14.12
N PRO A 70 -21.57 15.37 -14.08
CA PRO A 70 -20.83 15.05 -12.86
C PRO A 70 -20.07 16.27 -12.32
N GLU A 71 -20.40 16.69 -11.10
CA GLU A 71 -19.48 17.46 -10.27
C GLU A 71 -18.23 16.61 -9.94
N PRO A 72 -17.05 17.22 -9.78
CA PRO A 72 -15.82 16.50 -9.46
C PRO A 72 -16.03 15.70 -8.17
N GLU A 73 -15.89 14.38 -8.28
CA GLU A 73 -16.10 13.47 -7.17
C GLU A 73 -15.18 13.89 -6.00
N PRO A 74 -15.73 14.21 -4.81
CA PRO A 74 -14.92 14.35 -3.62
C PRO A 74 -14.19 13.03 -3.38
N GLU A 75 -12.96 13.10 -2.86
CA GLU A 75 -12.06 11.97 -2.64
C GLU A 75 -12.80 10.68 -2.25
N PRO A 76 -12.43 9.52 -2.83
CA PRO A 76 -13.13 8.28 -2.59
C PRO A 76 -13.20 8.03 -1.08
N ALA A 77 -14.41 8.15 -0.53
CA ALA A 77 -14.65 7.93 0.89
C ALA A 77 -14.06 6.55 1.25
N PRO A 78 -13.33 6.43 2.37
CA PRO A 78 -12.62 5.21 2.71
C PRO A 78 -13.59 4.02 2.69
N PRO A 79 -13.14 2.85 2.19
CA PRO A 79 -14.02 1.70 2.04
C PRO A 79 -14.65 1.35 3.40
N PRO A 80 -15.96 1.02 3.43
CA PRO A 80 -16.72 0.79 4.67
C PRO A 80 -16.29 -0.47 5.44
N SER A 81 -15.34 -1.21 4.90
CA SER A 81 -14.74 -2.39 5.52
C SER A 81 -13.30 -2.53 5.07
N TRP A 82 -12.46 -2.99 5.99
CA TRP A 82 -11.04 -3.21 5.77
C TRP A 82 -10.65 -4.61 6.27
N ALA A 83 -9.67 -5.20 5.60
CA ALA A 83 -9.19 -6.54 5.89
C ALA A 83 -7.68 -6.58 5.68
N GLY A 84 -6.95 -7.21 6.60
CA GLY A 84 -5.50 -7.35 6.54
C GLY A 84 -5.03 -8.64 7.19
N LEU A 85 -3.86 -9.12 6.77
CA LEU A 85 -3.16 -10.22 7.43
C LEU A 85 -2.04 -9.65 8.30
N LEU A 86 -2.03 -10.03 9.57
CA LEU A 86 -1.10 -9.53 10.57
C LEU A 86 -0.33 -10.69 11.19
N SER A 87 1.01 -10.58 11.18
CA SER A 87 1.85 -11.46 11.99
C SER A 87 1.72 -11.11 13.48
N ALA A 88 2.19 -12.00 14.35
CA ALA A 88 2.26 -11.76 15.78
C ALA A 88 3.11 -10.48 16.08
N ALA A 89 4.28 -10.36 15.45
CA ALA A 89 5.11 -9.15 15.49
C ALA A 89 4.38 -7.90 14.97
N GLY A 90 3.58 -8.02 13.91
CA GLY A 90 2.75 -6.94 13.39
C GLY A 90 1.71 -6.44 14.39
N LEU A 91 1.05 -7.36 15.11
CA LEU A 91 0.13 -7.02 16.19
C LEU A 91 0.83 -6.35 17.38
N GLN A 92 2.04 -6.81 17.75
CA GLN A 92 2.82 -6.15 18.79
C GLN A 92 3.25 -4.73 18.38
N GLY A 93 3.61 -4.53 17.11
CA GLY A 93 3.93 -3.21 16.56
C GLY A 93 2.72 -2.27 16.63
N ALA A 94 1.56 -2.73 16.16
CA ALA A 94 0.31 -1.99 16.24
C ALA A 94 -0.06 -1.68 17.70
N HIS A 95 0.11 -2.64 18.62
CA HIS A 95 -0.13 -2.44 20.05
C HIS A 95 0.70 -1.29 20.63
N ARG A 96 2.02 -1.25 20.33
CA ARG A 96 2.90 -0.18 20.82
C ARG A 96 2.45 1.19 20.33
N GLN A 97 2.03 1.29 19.07
CA GLN A 97 1.52 2.55 18.50
C GLN A 97 0.20 2.96 19.18
N LEU A 98 -0.72 2.04 19.37
CA LEU A 98 -2.01 2.32 20.01
C LEU A 98 -1.86 2.63 21.51
N ALA A 99 -0.96 1.96 22.20
CA ALA A 99 -0.62 2.24 23.59
C ALA A 99 0.01 3.64 23.76
N ALA A 100 0.83 4.07 22.81
CA ALA A 100 1.37 5.44 22.82
C ALA A 100 0.28 6.51 22.66
N LEU A 101 -0.79 6.21 21.91
CA LEU A 101 -1.94 7.10 21.74
C LEU A 101 -2.94 7.02 22.91
N TRP A 102 -3.09 5.83 23.51
CA TRP A 102 -4.01 5.56 24.62
C TRP A 102 -3.33 4.63 25.66
N PRO A 103 -2.64 5.20 26.67
CA PRO A 103 -1.92 4.43 27.70
C PRO A 103 -2.74 3.37 28.48
N PRO A 104 -4.06 3.53 28.72
CA PRO A 104 -4.86 2.48 29.36
C PRO A 104 -4.87 1.15 28.59
N LEU A 105 -4.53 1.18 27.30
CA LEU A 105 -4.52 0.01 26.42
C LEU A 105 -3.37 -0.96 26.71
N GLU A 106 -2.31 -0.52 27.40
CA GLU A 106 -1.14 -1.34 27.76
C GLU A 106 -1.53 -2.61 28.54
N ARG A 107 -2.54 -2.50 29.42
CA ARG A 107 -2.99 -3.60 30.29
C ARG A 107 -3.96 -4.55 29.61
N CYS A 108 -4.48 -4.17 28.45
CA CYS A 108 -5.55 -4.89 27.75
C CYS A 108 -5.04 -5.82 26.64
N PHE A 109 -3.75 -5.76 26.29
CA PHE A 109 -3.19 -6.57 25.21
C PHE A 109 -3.03 -8.04 25.64
N PRO A 110 -3.62 -9.00 24.90
CA PRO A 110 -3.47 -10.41 25.22
C PRO A 110 -2.02 -10.86 24.94
N PRO A 111 -1.40 -11.64 25.85
CA PRO A 111 -0.06 -12.17 25.60
C PRO A 111 -0.10 -13.12 24.39
N LEU A 112 0.74 -12.85 23.40
CA LEU A 112 0.89 -13.69 22.21
C LEU A 112 1.82 -14.87 22.53
N PRO A 113 1.43 -16.11 22.15
CA PRO A 113 2.31 -17.26 22.30
C PRO A 113 3.61 -17.06 21.50
N PRO A 114 4.79 -17.31 22.10
CA PRO A 114 6.08 -17.13 21.43
C PRO A 114 6.25 -18.05 20.21
N GLU A 115 5.45 -19.10 20.10
CA GLU A 115 5.38 -20.00 18.93
C GLU A 115 4.91 -19.26 17.67
N LEU A 116 4.08 -18.22 17.82
CA LEU A 116 3.55 -17.44 16.70
C LEU A 116 4.53 -16.36 16.20
N GLU A 117 5.44 -15.90 17.07
CA GLU A 117 6.49 -14.93 16.74
C GLU A 117 7.57 -15.55 15.85
N ALA A 118 7.87 -16.84 16.05
CA ALA A 118 8.88 -17.56 15.28
C ALA A 118 8.45 -17.88 13.83
N GLY A 119 7.14 -17.85 13.53
CA GLY A 119 6.60 -18.11 12.19
C GLY A 119 6.62 -16.89 11.26
N GLY A 120 6.89 -15.69 11.79
CA GLY A 120 6.80 -14.42 11.08
C GLY A 120 8.13 -13.93 10.50
N GLY A 121 8.70 -14.69 9.55
CA GLY A 121 9.73 -14.15 8.65
C GLY A 121 11.18 -14.29 9.12
N GLY A 122 11.91 -15.19 8.45
CA GLY A 122 13.32 -14.98 8.12
C GLY A 122 14.38 -15.58 9.06
N ALA A 123 14.46 -16.91 9.18
CA ALA A 123 15.73 -17.60 9.49
C ALA A 123 15.69 -19.12 9.16
N TRP A 124 15.87 -19.42 7.87
CA TRP A 124 16.52 -20.58 7.23
C TRP A 124 16.04 -22.02 7.53
N GLY A 125 15.60 -22.70 6.45
CA GLY A 125 15.15 -24.10 6.40
C GLY A 125 16.14 -25.19 6.81
N LEU A 126 17.32 -24.83 7.32
CA LEU A 126 18.28 -25.73 7.99
C LEU A 126 18.15 -25.68 9.52
N TRP A 127 17.83 -24.51 10.10
CA TRP A 127 17.67 -24.36 11.55
C TRP A 127 16.34 -24.95 12.05
N ALA A 128 15.34 -25.11 11.17
CA ALA A 128 14.09 -25.81 11.47
C ALA A 128 14.29 -27.32 11.79
N LEU A 129 15.37 -27.93 11.30
CA LEU A 129 15.74 -29.32 11.62
C LEU A 129 16.43 -29.44 12.99
N VAL A 130 17.14 -28.39 13.40
CA VAL A 130 17.87 -28.31 14.68
C VAL A 130 16.95 -27.86 15.81
N TRP A 131 16.01 -26.96 15.50
CA TRP A 131 15.00 -26.47 16.42
C TRP A 131 13.61 -26.73 15.83
N PRO A 132 13.07 -27.96 16.01
CA PRO A 132 11.76 -28.29 15.49
C PRO A 132 10.75 -27.27 16.01
N ALA A 133 9.95 -26.73 15.10
CA ALA A 133 8.90 -25.77 15.43
C ALA A 133 8.11 -26.32 16.63
N ARG A 134 8.08 -25.54 17.72
CA ARG A 134 7.26 -25.87 18.88
C ARG A 134 5.82 -26.01 18.39
N ALA A 135 5.12 -27.03 18.91
CA ALA A 135 3.75 -27.35 18.54
C ALA A 135 2.91 -26.06 18.46
N SER A 136 2.19 -25.90 17.35
CA SER A 136 1.23 -24.80 17.21
C SER A 136 0.31 -24.80 18.43
N PRO A 137 -0.10 -23.64 18.95
CA PRO A 137 -1.11 -23.59 19.99
C PRO A 137 -2.33 -24.42 19.55
N GLY A 138 -3.00 -25.11 20.49
CA GLY A 138 -4.20 -25.86 20.15
C GLY A 138 -5.28 -24.94 19.56
N GLU A 139 -6.09 -25.44 18.63
CA GLU A 139 -7.13 -24.66 17.93
C GLU A 139 -8.04 -23.88 18.89
N ALA A 140 -8.39 -24.47 20.04
CA ALA A 140 -9.17 -23.81 21.09
C ALA A 140 -8.47 -22.58 21.70
N ALA A 141 -7.16 -22.67 21.95
CA ALA A 141 -6.37 -21.57 22.51
C ALA A 141 -6.21 -20.41 21.50
N LEU A 142 -6.09 -20.75 20.21
CA LEU A 142 -6.09 -19.79 19.11
C LEU A 142 -7.44 -19.08 18.97
N GLN A 143 -8.55 -19.82 19.08
CA GLN A 143 -9.89 -19.23 19.05
C GLN A 143 -10.11 -18.26 20.22
N GLU A 144 -9.69 -18.62 21.44
CA GLU A 144 -9.74 -17.74 22.60
C GLU A 144 -8.85 -16.49 22.43
N LEU A 145 -7.70 -16.63 21.78
CA LEU A 145 -6.84 -15.51 21.45
C LEU A 145 -7.49 -14.57 20.42
N CYS A 146 -8.08 -15.12 19.36
CA CYS A 146 -8.85 -14.36 18.37
C CYS A 146 -9.96 -13.54 19.01
N VAL A 147 -10.78 -14.14 19.88
CA VAL A 147 -11.86 -13.44 20.59
C VAL A 147 -11.33 -12.34 21.52
N ARG A 148 -10.19 -12.57 22.18
CA ARG A 148 -9.53 -11.53 23.01
C ARG A 148 -8.99 -10.38 22.15
N LEU A 149 -8.40 -10.68 21.00
CA LEU A 149 -7.94 -9.68 20.04
C LEU A 149 -9.09 -8.86 19.47
N GLU A 150 -10.23 -9.47 19.14
CA GLU A 150 -11.43 -8.75 18.71
C GLU A 150 -11.89 -7.73 19.77
N ARG A 151 -11.93 -8.15 21.04
CA ARG A 151 -12.31 -7.27 22.16
C ARG A 151 -11.29 -6.16 22.36
N TYR A 152 -10.00 -6.47 22.27
CA TYR A 152 -8.90 -5.51 22.38
C TYR A 152 -9.01 -4.43 21.29
N LEU A 153 -9.22 -4.83 20.03
CA LEU A 153 -9.35 -3.89 18.92
C LEU A 153 -10.61 -3.03 19.02
N GLY A 154 -11.70 -3.58 19.54
CA GLY A 154 -12.89 -2.79 19.88
C GLY A 154 -12.58 -1.69 20.91
N GLN A 155 -11.90 -2.03 22.01
CA GLN A 155 -11.48 -1.06 23.02
C GLN A 155 -10.50 -0.02 22.49
N ALA A 156 -9.57 -0.45 21.62
CA ALA A 156 -8.64 0.45 20.95
C ALA A 156 -9.36 1.44 20.03
N ALA A 157 -10.40 1.00 19.32
CA ALA A 157 -11.21 1.86 18.47
C ALA A 157 -12.01 2.88 19.27
N ASP A 158 -12.54 2.50 20.44
CA ASP A 158 -13.27 3.40 21.32
C ASP A 158 -12.35 4.49 21.93
N GLY A 159 -11.08 4.17 22.20
CA GLY A 159 -10.10 5.09 22.79
C GLY A 159 -9.31 5.93 21.78
N CYS A 160 -8.76 5.31 20.73
CA CYS A 160 -7.88 5.94 19.75
C CYS A 160 -8.62 6.45 18.49
N GLY A 161 -9.86 6.00 18.26
CA GLY A 161 -10.61 6.29 17.05
C GLY A 161 -10.31 5.33 15.88
N ALA A 162 -11.25 5.23 14.95
CA ALA A 162 -11.21 4.28 13.84
C ALA A 162 -10.02 4.48 12.90
N ALA A 163 -9.66 5.73 12.59
CA ALA A 163 -8.56 6.05 11.69
C ALA A 163 -7.20 5.62 12.27
N ALA A 164 -6.94 5.93 13.55
CA ALA A 164 -5.70 5.54 14.22
C ALA A 164 -5.53 4.02 14.31
N VAL A 165 -6.62 3.28 14.58
CA VAL A 165 -6.59 1.82 14.61
C VAL A 165 -6.36 1.21 13.23
N ARG A 166 -6.97 1.78 12.18
CA ARG A 166 -6.71 1.38 10.80
C ARG A 166 -5.24 1.60 10.44
N ASP A 167 -4.71 2.78 10.71
CA ASP A 167 -3.34 3.15 10.31
C ASP A 167 -2.29 2.34 11.10
N ALA A 168 -2.60 1.94 12.34
CA ALA A 168 -1.73 1.05 13.12
C ALA A 168 -1.76 -0.42 12.64
N LEU A 169 -2.90 -0.92 12.18
CA LEU A 169 -3.07 -2.33 11.74
C LEU A 169 -2.75 -2.54 10.26
N LEU A 170 -3.01 -1.54 9.44
CA LEU A 170 -2.65 -1.48 8.03
C LEU A 170 -1.87 -0.17 7.83
N PRO A 171 -0.61 -0.11 8.30
CA PRO A 171 0.24 0.99 7.90
C PRO A 171 0.22 1.01 6.37
N ALA A 172 -0.15 2.15 5.79
CA ALA A 172 -0.05 2.35 4.35
C ALA A 172 1.35 1.92 3.95
N ASP A 173 1.46 1.05 2.92
CA ASP A 173 2.73 0.43 2.51
C ASP A 173 3.84 1.47 2.56
N GLY A 174 4.68 1.37 3.58
CA GLY A 174 5.61 2.40 4.02
C GLY A 174 6.83 2.46 3.11
N GLY A 175 6.64 2.62 1.81
CA GLY A 175 7.56 3.47 1.08
C GLY A 175 7.40 4.86 1.67
N ALA A 176 8.50 5.50 2.08
CA ALA A 176 8.46 6.96 2.14
C ALA A 176 7.83 7.45 0.82
N PRO A 177 7.01 8.52 0.81
CA PRO A 177 6.44 9.03 -0.43
C PRO A 177 7.50 9.31 -1.52
N ASP A 178 8.78 9.37 -1.12
CA ASP A 178 9.96 9.58 -1.96
C ASP A 178 10.74 8.30 -2.34
N CYS A 179 10.37 7.11 -1.83
CA CYS A 179 11.08 5.86 -2.11
C CYS A 179 10.39 5.06 -3.22
N GLU A 180 10.91 5.17 -4.44
CA GLU A 180 10.47 4.34 -5.56
C GLU A 180 10.81 2.86 -5.34
N SER A 181 9.89 1.97 -5.71
CA SER A 181 10.17 0.53 -5.68
C SER A 181 11.39 0.21 -6.57
N PRO A 182 12.22 -0.79 -6.22
CA PRO A 182 13.38 -1.17 -7.04
C PRO A 182 12.97 -1.61 -8.45
N ARG A 183 11.76 -2.14 -8.60
CA ARG A 183 11.16 -2.47 -9.89
C ARG A 183 10.88 -1.21 -10.72
N ALA A 184 10.25 -0.20 -10.12
CA ALA A 184 9.95 1.07 -10.78
C ALA A 184 11.23 1.80 -11.20
N PHE A 185 12.25 1.82 -10.33
CA PHE A 185 13.57 2.36 -10.64
C PHE A 185 14.20 1.65 -11.85
N ARG A 186 14.24 0.30 -11.83
CA ARG A 186 14.80 -0.50 -12.93
C ARG A 186 14.05 -0.31 -14.25
N GLU A 187 12.72 -0.28 -14.20
CA GLU A 187 11.89 -0.05 -15.38
C GLU A 187 12.16 1.33 -15.98
N ARG A 188 12.23 2.39 -15.16
CA ARG A 188 12.55 3.75 -15.61
C ARG A 188 13.95 3.82 -16.20
N ALA A 189 14.94 3.20 -15.56
CA ALA A 189 16.32 3.16 -16.06
C ALA A 189 16.42 2.48 -17.43
N LEU A 190 15.74 1.33 -17.61
CA LEU A 190 15.72 0.62 -18.91
C LEU A 190 14.96 1.41 -19.98
N ARG A 191 13.81 2.02 -19.62
CA ARG A 191 13.03 2.89 -20.52
C ARG A 191 13.83 4.11 -20.96
N ALA A 192 14.58 4.73 -20.04
CA ALA A 192 15.45 5.87 -20.34
C ALA A 192 16.58 5.49 -21.30
N ARG A 193 17.25 4.35 -21.08
CA ARG A 193 18.29 3.84 -21.99
C ARG A 193 17.75 3.52 -23.39
N TRP A 194 16.56 2.92 -23.47
CA TRP A 194 15.92 2.67 -24.76
C TRP A 194 15.54 3.97 -25.48
N ALA A 195 15.00 4.96 -24.76
CA ALA A 195 14.69 6.28 -25.32
C ALA A 195 15.95 7.02 -25.81
N GLU A 196 17.05 6.94 -25.06
CA GLU A 196 18.33 7.52 -25.45
C GLU A 196 18.89 6.86 -26.72
N ALA A 197 18.89 5.53 -26.80
CA ALA A 197 19.29 4.81 -28.01
C ALA A 197 18.42 5.17 -29.21
N GLY A 198 17.10 5.35 -28.99
CA GLY A 198 16.17 5.79 -30.03
C GLY A 198 16.46 7.22 -30.51
N ALA A 199 16.79 8.13 -29.60
CA ALA A 199 17.16 9.50 -29.92
C ALA A 199 18.49 9.57 -30.70
N ARG A 200 19.47 8.73 -30.36
CA ARG A 200 20.74 8.62 -31.11
C ARG A 200 20.50 8.16 -32.55
N LEU A 201 19.64 7.15 -32.75
CA LEU A 201 19.28 6.70 -34.10
C LEU A 201 18.60 7.83 -34.90
N GLN A 202 17.66 8.55 -34.28
CA GLN A 202 17.00 9.70 -34.92
C GLN A 202 18.01 10.80 -35.31
N GLN A 203 19.05 11.02 -34.51
CA GLN A 203 20.09 12.00 -34.81
C GLN A 203 20.92 11.60 -36.04
N ILE A 204 21.29 10.32 -36.17
CA ILE A 204 22.00 9.80 -37.36
C ILE A 204 21.12 9.89 -38.61
N LEU A 205 19.82 9.57 -38.47
CA LEU A 205 18.85 9.71 -39.55
C LEU A 205 18.69 11.16 -40.03
N GLN A 206 18.77 12.15 -39.14
CA GLN A 206 18.84 13.57 -39.55
C GLN A 206 20.19 13.95 -40.20
N GLY A 207 21.25 13.18 -39.94
CA GLY A 207 22.55 13.33 -40.58
C GLY A 207 22.54 12.93 -42.06
N HIS A 208 21.71 11.94 -42.44
CA HIS A 208 21.50 11.55 -43.85
C HIS A 208 21.09 12.74 -44.72
N GLU A 209 20.20 13.61 -44.22
CA GLU A 209 19.75 14.80 -44.96
C GLU A 209 20.86 15.83 -45.24
N LYS A 210 21.94 15.80 -44.45
CA LYS A 210 23.05 16.77 -44.51
C LYS A 210 24.26 16.24 -45.27
N ALA A 211 24.33 14.95 -45.55
CA ALA A 211 25.45 14.32 -46.25
C ALA A 211 25.35 14.56 -47.77
N SER A 212 26.30 15.29 -48.35
CA SER A 212 26.31 15.63 -49.78
C SER A 212 27.21 14.73 -50.63
N THR A 213 28.05 13.89 -50.02
CA THR A 213 29.04 13.05 -50.70
C THR A 213 28.76 11.57 -50.47
N MET A 214 28.95 10.74 -51.50
CA MET A 214 28.75 9.29 -51.44
C MET A 214 29.55 8.61 -50.30
N VAL A 215 30.81 9.03 -50.10
CA VAL A 215 31.64 8.51 -49.00
C VAL A 215 31.07 8.88 -47.64
N ALA A 216 30.58 10.11 -47.46
CA ALA A 216 29.93 10.53 -46.22
C ALA A 216 28.65 9.73 -45.95
N LEU A 217 27.87 9.42 -47.00
CA LEU A 217 26.66 8.61 -46.87
C LEU A 217 26.99 7.16 -46.46
N MET A 218 28.07 6.58 -46.99
CA MET A 218 28.52 5.23 -46.59
C MET A 218 28.92 5.16 -45.11
N GLU A 219 29.62 6.18 -44.60
CA GLU A 219 29.96 6.24 -43.17
C GLU A 219 28.69 6.38 -42.31
N VAL A 220 27.73 7.22 -42.71
CA VAL A 220 26.46 7.37 -42.00
C VAL A 220 25.66 6.06 -41.95
N TYR A 221 25.60 5.29 -43.05
CA TYR A 221 24.92 3.98 -43.07
C TYR A 221 25.60 2.95 -42.16
N ARG A 222 26.93 3.00 -42.07
CA ARG A 222 27.67 2.14 -41.15
C ARG A 222 27.34 2.47 -39.70
N GLU A 223 27.37 3.75 -39.35
CA GLU A 223 27.01 4.22 -38.01
C GLU A 223 25.54 3.93 -37.67
N GLU A 224 24.63 4.02 -38.66
CA GLU A 224 23.22 3.66 -38.49
C GLU A 224 23.06 2.19 -38.09
N ASP A 225 23.75 1.26 -38.74
CA ASP A 225 23.67 -0.17 -38.42
C ASP A 225 24.18 -0.46 -37.00
N GLU A 226 25.28 0.16 -36.61
CA GLU A 226 25.85 0.03 -35.26
C GLU A 226 24.86 0.54 -34.19
N VAL A 227 24.27 1.73 -34.36
CA VAL A 227 23.30 2.30 -33.40
C VAL A 227 21.96 1.56 -33.43
N TYR A 228 21.54 1.06 -34.59
CA TYR A 228 20.33 0.24 -34.71
C TYR A 228 20.47 -1.05 -33.90
N GLN A 229 21.63 -1.72 -33.98
CA GLN A 229 21.91 -2.91 -33.17
C GLN A 229 21.89 -2.61 -31.67
N GLU A 230 22.43 -1.46 -31.24
CA GLU A 230 22.34 -1.01 -29.84
C GLU A 230 20.88 -0.81 -29.41
N LEU A 231 20.06 -0.14 -30.23
CA LEU A 231 18.65 0.08 -29.96
C LEU A 231 17.89 -1.23 -29.78
N VAL A 232 18.09 -2.19 -30.70
CA VAL A 232 17.46 -3.52 -30.64
C VAL A 232 17.89 -4.27 -29.39
N THR A 233 19.17 -4.18 -29.01
CA THR A 233 19.69 -4.81 -27.79
C THR A 233 19.02 -4.24 -26.54
N MET A 234 18.94 -2.90 -26.43
CA MET A 234 18.30 -2.23 -25.29
C MET A 234 16.80 -2.51 -25.22
N ALA A 235 16.11 -2.49 -26.37
CA ALA A 235 14.69 -2.86 -26.46
C ALA A 235 14.48 -4.30 -26.01
N THR A 236 15.33 -5.22 -26.43
CA THR A 236 15.27 -6.64 -26.04
C THR A 236 15.42 -6.80 -24.53
N MET A 237 16.41 -6.14 -23.92
CA MET A 237 16.58 -6.17 -22.46
C MET A 237 15.35 -5.64 -21.72
N PHE A 238 14.77 -4.52 -22.18
CA PHE A 238 13.57 -3.93 -21.58
C PHE A 238 12.36 -4.87 -21.67
N PHE A 239 12.07 -5.42 -22.86
CA PHE A 239 10.92 -6.30 -23.03
C PHE A 239 11.09 -7.64 -22.32
N GLN A 240 12.31 -8.20 -22.29
CA GLN A 240 12.57 -9.40 -21.49
C GLN A 240 12.32 -9.16 -20.01
N TYR A 241 12.73 -8.01 -19.47
CA TYR A 241 12.46 -7.62 -18.09
C TYR A 241 10.95 -7.49 -17.81
N LEU A 242 10.17 -6.88 -18.71
CA LEU A 242 8.72 -6.78 -18.56
C LEU A 242 8.01 -8.13 -18.61
N LEU A 243 8.52 -9.07 -19.40
CA LEU A 243 7.95 -10.39 -19.56
C LEU A 243 8.31 -11.37 -18.44
N GLN A 244 9.38 -11.10 -17.70
CA GLN A 244 9.90 -12.02 -16.68
C GLN A 244 8.86 -12.44 -15.62
N PRO A 245 8.04 -11.54 -15.03
CA PRO A 245 7.02 -11.95 -14.06
C PRO A 245 6.00 -12.95 -14.62
N PHE A 246 5.67 -12.86 -15.91
CA PHE A 246 4.76 -13.80 -16.55
C PHE A 246 5.42 -15.16 -16.81
N ARG A 247 6.73 -15.16 -17.07
CA ARG A 247 7.53 -16.41 -17.19
C ARG A 247 7.61 -17.10 -15.84
N ASP A 248 7.95 -16.37 -14.79
CA ASP A 248 8.04 -16.88 -13.43
C ASP A 248 6.69 -17.47 -12.97
N MET A 249 5.58 -16.77 -13.24
CA MET A 249 4.23 -17.26 -12.92
C MET A 249 3.86 -18.53 -13.68
N ARG A 250 4.28 -18.65 -14.95
CA ARG A 250 4.06 -19.86 -15.75
C ARG A 250 4.88 -21.04 -15.24
N GLU A 251 6.14 -20.80 -14.85
CA GLU A 251 7.03 -21.83 -14.30
C GLU A 251 6.46 -22.42 -13.01
N VAL A 252 5.99 -21.55 -12.09
CA VAL A 252 5.33 -21.96 -10.83
C VAL A 252 4.03 -22.73 -11.07
N ALA A 253 3.26 -22.41 -12.12
CA ALA A 253 2.03 -23.12 -12.43
C ALA A 253 2.27 -24.52 -13.04
N THR A 254 3.48 -24.78 -13.56
CA THR A 254 3.86 -26.05 -14.17
C THR A 254 4.70 -26.96 -13.26
N SER A 255 5.15 -26.45 -12.11
CA SER A 255 5.91 -27.18 -11.08
C SER A 255 4.98 -27.82 -10.04
#